data_AF-A0A7V5K6R0-F1
#
_entry.id   AF-A0A7V5K6R0-F1
#
_cell.length_a   1.000
_cell.length_b   1.000
_cell.length_c   1.000
_cell.angle_alpha   90.00
_cell.angle_beta   90.00
_cell.angle_gamma   90.00
#
_symmetry.space_group_name_H-M   'P 1'
#
loop_
_entity.id
_entity.type
_entity.pdbx_description
1 polymer ?
#
loop_
_entity_poly.entity_id
_entity_poly.type
_entity_poly.pdbx_seq_one_letter_code
_entity_poly.pdbx_strand_id
1 'polypeptide(L)' 'MKSPPCSELTALDEQIRNLESLRERWRSGEGLNQEQLARRELTLELLEGVIADLLERRRKLASSQGLE' A
#
# COMPACT_ATOMS: atom_id res chain seq x y z
N MET A 1 13.41 27.31 -5.61
CA MET A 1 12.80 26.74 -4.39
C MET A 1 12.91 25.23 -4.49
N LYS A 2 13.71 24.58 -3.64
CA LYS A 2 13.83 23.12 -3.62
C LYS A 2 12.65 22.58 -2.79
N SER A 3 11.83 21.73 -3.37
CA SER A 3 10.78 20.99 -2.64
C SER A 3 11.41 20.32 -1.41
N PRO A 4 10.75 20.32 -0.24
CA PRO A 4 11.26 19.59 0.90
C PRO A 4 11.40 18.11 0.50
N PRO A 5 12.43 17.39 0.97
CA PRO A 5 12.48 15.96 0.78
C PRO A 5 11.21 15.39 1.42
N CYS A 6 10.35 14.72 0.63
CA CYS A 6 9.41 13.78 1.23
C CYS A 6 10.26 12.87 2.11
N SER A 7 10.01 12.88 3.42
CA SER A 7 10.66 11.92 4.29
C SER A 7 10.28 10.53 3.78
N GLU A 8 11.19 9.57 3.87
CA GLU A 8 10.91 8.20 3.39
C GLU A 8 9.64 7.62 4.05
N LEU A 9 9.29 8.07 5.26
CA LEU A 9 8.01 7.78 5.91
C LEU A 9 6.80 8.34 5.16
N THR A 10 6.83 9.60 4.72
CA THR A 10 5.75 10.19 3.91
C THR A 10 5.57 9.43 2.60
N ALA A 11 6.68 9.02 1.97
CA ALA A 11 6.62 8.21 0.75
C ALA A 11 6.00 6.82 1.00
N LEU A 12 6.35 6.16 2.11
CA LEU A 12 5.75 4.88 2.50
C LEU A 12 4.26 5.03 2.83
N ASP A 13 3.87 6.09 3.55
CA ASP A 13 2.47 6.37 3.88
C ASP A 13 1.61 6.56 2.63
N GLU A 14 2.13 7.29 1.63
CA GLU A 14 1.44 7.48 0.36
C GLU A 14 1.31 6.15 -0.41
N GLN A 15 2.37 5.34 -0.46
CA GLN A 15 2.34 4.03 -1.10
C GLN A 15 1.32 3.09 -0.44
N ILE A 16 1.31 3.01 0.89
CA ILE A 16 0.35 2.20 1.65
C ILE A 16 -1.07 2.65 1.32
N ARG A 17 -1.37 3.95 1.39
CA ARG A 17 -2.69 4.50 1.08
C ARG A 17 -3.15 4.17 -0.34
N ASN A 18 -2.26 4.27 -1.32
CA ASN A 18 -2.56 3.96 -2.70
C ASN A 18 -2.90 2.46 -2.89
N LEU A 19 -2.15 1.58 -2.23
CA LEU A 19 -2.40 0.15 -2.27
C LEU A 19 -3.68 -0.24 -1.53
N GLU A 20 -4.00 0.40 -0.40
CA GLU A 20 -5.27 0.19 0.29
C GLU A 20 -6.47 0.60 -0.58
N SER A 21 -6.36 1.73 -1.28
CA SER A 21 -7.37 2.18 -2.24
C SER A 21 -7.54 1.19 -3.40
N LEU A 22 -6.42 0.64 -3.89
CA LEU A 22 -6.45 -0.41 -4.92
C LEU A 22 -7.10 -1.68 -4.38
N ARG A 23 -6.75 -2.13 -3.18
CA ARG A 23 -7.35 -3.28 -2.50
C ARG A 23 -8.86 -3.10 -2.36
N GLU A 24 -9.33 -1.91 -1.99
CA GLU A 24 -10.75 -1.62 -1.89
C GLU A 24 -11.47 -1.76 -3.23
N ARG A 25 -10.89 -1.25 -4.32
CA ARG A 25 -11.44 -1.42 -5.67
C ARG A 25 -11.52 -2.89 -6.09
N TRP A 26 -10.47 -3.67 -5.82
CA TRP A 26 -10.49 -5.11 -6.06
C TRP A 26 -11.50 -5.84 -5.17
N ARG A 27 -11.68 -5.37 -3.93
CA ARG A 27 -12.65 -5.92 -2.97
C ARG A 27 -14.09 -5.57 -3.34
N SER A 28 -14.38 -4.38 -3.87
CA SER A 28 -15.74 -4.06 -4.34
C SER A 28 -16.09 -4.87 -5.58
N GLY A 29 -15.10 -5.16 -6.42
CA GLY A 29 -15.29 -5.83 -7.71
C GLY A 29 -15.96 -4.93 -8.75
N GLU A 30 -16.22 -3.67 -8.42
CA GLU A 30 -16.85 -2.71 -9.32
C GLU A 30 -15.92 -2.36 -10.48
N GLY A 31 -16.42 -2.47 -11.71
CA GLY A 31 -15.65 -2.18 -12.92
C GLY A 31 -14.60 -3.24 -13.29
N LEU A 32 -14.58 -4.39 -12.61
CA LEU A 32 -13.72 -5.52 -12.99
C LEU A 32 -14.36 -6.33 -14.12
N ASN A 33 -13.55 -6.72 -15.10
CA ASN A 33 -13.94 -7.67 -16.13
C ASN A 33 -13.80 -9.13 -15.65
N GLN A 34 -14.21 -10.10 -16.47
CA GLN A 34 -14.21 -11.52 -16.11
C GLN A 34 -12.80 -12.07 -15.81
N GLU A 35 -11.77 -11.65 -16.54
CA GLU A 35 -10.39 -12.09 -16.27
C GLU A 35 -9.91 -11.54 -14.91
N GLN A 36 -10.25 -10.28 -14.62
CA GLN A 36 -9.91 -9.65 -13.35
C GLN A 36 -10.66 -10.33 -12.20
N LEU A 37 -11.96 -10.59 -12.33
CA LEU A 37 -12.73 -11.32 -11.33
C LEU A 37 -12.14 -12.72 -11.04
N ALA A 38 -11.69 -13.44 -12.08
CA ALA A 38 -11.04 -14.74 -11.92
C ALA A 38 -9.70 -14.65 -11.15
N ARG A 39 -8.99 -13.52 -11.24
CA ARG A 39 -7.73 -13.26 -10.52
C ARG A 39 -7.91 -12.49 -9.21
N ARG A 40 -9.15 -12.17 -8.83
CA ARG A 40 -9.45 -11.25 -7.71
C ARG A 40 -8.89 -11.74 -6.39
N GLU A 41 -9.07 -13.01 -6.08
CA GLU A 41 -8.61 -13.61 -4.82
C GLU A 41 -7.09 -13.54 -4.69
N LEU A 42 -6.36 -14.05 -5.70
CA LEU A 42 -4.89 -13.98 -5.74
C LEU A 42 -4.39 -12.52 -5.70
N THR A 43 -5.06 -11.61 -6.39
CA THR A 43 -4.66 -10.19 -6.40
C THR A 43 -4.86 -9.55 -5.03
N LEU A 44 -5.95 -9.86 -4.33
CA LEU A 44 -6.20 -9.38 -2.98
C LEU A 44 -5.16 -9.92 -1.99
N GLU A 45 -4.83 -11.21 -2.06
CA GLU A 45 -3.81 -11.83 -1.22
C GLU A 45 -2.43 -11.17 -1.42
N LEU A 46 -2.02 -10.95 -2.67
CA LEU A 46 -0.78 -10.25 -3.00
C LEU A 46 -0.78 -8.81 -2.47
N LEU A 47 -1.89 -8.08 -2.62
CA LEU A 47 -2.02 -6.72 -2.10
C LEU A 47 -1.91 -6.69 -0.57
N GLU A 48 -2.55 -7.63 0.12
CA GLU A 48 -2.46 -7.75 1.58
C GLU A 48 -1.03 -8.03 2.05
N GLY A 49 -0.31 -8.93 1.38
CA GLY A 49 1.10 -9.20 1.66
C GLY A 49 2.01 -7.99 1.47
N VAL A 50 1.86 -7.27 0.35
CA VAL A 50 2.66 -6.06 0.08
C VAL A 50 2.34 -4.94 1.08
N ILE A 51 1.06 -4.73 1.41
CA ILE A 51 0.67 -3.73 2.42
C ILE A 51 1.29 -4.07 3.79
N ALA A 52 1.26 -5.34 4.19
CA ALA A 52 1.87 -5.78 5.45
C ALA A 52 3.38 -5.53 5.49
N ASP A 53 4.11 -5.84 4.40
CA ASP A 53 5.55 -5.59 4.30
C ASP A 53 5.88 -4.09 4.40
N LEU A 54 5.12 -3.24 3.69
CA LEU A 54 5.31 -1.79 3.73
C LEU A 54 5.01 -1.21 5.12
N LEU A 55 3.97 -1.71 5.80
CA LEU A 55 3.66 -1.32 7.19
C LEU A 55 4.80 -1.71 8.14
N GLU A 56 5.41 -2.88 7.94
CA GLU A 56 6.56 -3.29 8.75
C GLU A 56 7.80 -2.45 8.45
N ARG A 57 8.09 -2.17 7.19
CA ARG A 57 9.18 -1.27 6.78
C ARG A 57 9.00 0.13 7.36
N ARG A 58 7.78 0.68 7.28
CA ARG A 58 7.43 1.98 7.88
C ARG A 58 7.68 1.98 9.39
N ARG A 59 7.26 0.93 10.09
CA ARG A 59 7.47 0.77 11.53
C ARG A 59 8.96 0.77 11.88
N LYS A 60 9.77 -0.05 11.20
CA LYS A 60 11.23 -0.11 11.39
C LYS A 60 11.88 1.26 11.16
N LEU A 61 11.44 1.98 10.14
CA LEU A 61 11.94 3.32 9.83
C LEU A 61 11.55 4.36 10.89
N ALA A 62 10.31 4.33 11.38
CA ALA A 62 9.85 5.22 12.45
C ALA A 62 10.63 4.99 13.75
N SER A 63 10.81 3.72 14.16
CA SER A 63 11.64 3.36 15.32
C SER A 63 13.09 3.81 15.14
N SER A 64 13.66 3.66 13.94
CA SER A 64 15.03 4.11 13.64
C SER A 64 15.19 5.64 13.69
N GLN A 65 14.10 6.39 13.55
CA GLN A 65 14.08 7.86 13.62
C GLN A 65 13.61 8.38 14.98
N GLY A 66 13.29 7.50 15.94
CA GLY A 66 12.77 7.89 17.26
C GLY A 66 11.37 8.51 17.23
N LEU A 67 10.54 8.13 16.26
CA LEU A 67 9.18 8.66 16.03
C LEU A 67 8.08 7.71 16.51
N GLU A 68 8.38 6.84 17.49
CA GLU A 68 7.47 5.80 18.01
C GLU A 68 6.22 6.35 18.71
#